data_AF-A0A954VXJ2-F1
#
_entry.id   AF-A0A954VXJ2-F1
#
_cell.length_a   1.000
_cell.length_b   1.000
_cell.length_c   1.000
_cell.angle_alpha   90.00
_cell.angle_beta   90.00
_cell.angle_gamma   90.00
#
_symmetry.space_group_name_H-M   'P 1'
#
loop_
_entity.id
_entity.type
_entity.pdbx_description
1 polymer ?
#
loop_
_entity_poly.entity_id
_entity_poly.type
_entity_poly.pdbx_seq_one_letter_code
_entity_poly.pdbx_strand_id
1 'polypeptide(L)' 'MPFLNLKTLHELKLASGMTAAHRPRDLDDVIQLIRINALDQSYASQLNPFVQEKFIELWQAAQISEDY' A
#
# COMPACT_ATOMS: atom_id res chain seq x y z
N MET A 1 20.35 12.07 6.63
CA MET A 1 19.31 11.88 5.59
C MET A 1 17.96 11.84 6.28
N PRO A 2 16.94 12.60 5.83
CA PRO A 2 15.60 12.48 6.39
C PRO A 2 14.94 11.18 5.91
N PHE A 3 14.16 10.54 6.78
CA PHE A 3 13.35 9.37 6.46
C PHE A 3 11.86 9.75 6.47
N LEU A 4 11.08 9.10 5.60
CA LEU A 4 9.62 9.23 5.58
C LEU A 4 8.99 8.25 6.57
N ASN A 5 7.90 8.65 7.22
CA ASN A 5 7.10 7.72 8.01
C ASN A 5 6.29 6.78 7.09
N LEU A 6 5.86 5.65 7.65
CA LEU A 6 5.17 4.59 6.91
C LEU A 6 3.87 5.04 6.25
N LYS A 7 3.10 5.89 6.93
CA LYS A 7 1.83 6.44 6.41
C LYS A 7 2.06 7.27 5.16
N THR A 8 2.99 8.22 5.21
CA THR A 8 3.35 9.05 4.06
C THR A 8 3.91 8.21 2.92
N LEU A 9 4.72 7.19 3.21
CA LEU A 9 5.23 6.28 2.18
C LEU A 9 4.11 5.52 1.46
N HIS A 10 3.13 4.99 2.20
CA HIS A 10 1.97 4.32 1.61
C HIS A 10 1.16 5.26 0.71
N GLU A 11 0.87 6.47 1.18
CA GLU A 11 0.09 7.44 0.39
C GLU A 11 0.78 7.80 -0.93
N LEU A 12 2.10 8.00 -0.91
CA LEU A 12 2.87 8.31 -2.12
C LEU A 12 2.89 7.14 -3.11
N LYS A 13 3.13 5.91 -2.63
CA LYS A 13 3.16 4.73 -3.49
C LYS A 13 1.79 4.42 -4.08
N LEU A 14 0.73 4.47 -3.27
CA LEU A 14 -0.64 4.27 -3.73
C LEU A 14 -1.03 5.32 -4.78
N ALA A 15 -0.84 6.61 -4.49
CA ALA A 15 -1.19 7.67 -5.43
C ALA A 15 -0.41 7.55 -6.74
N SER A 16 0.89 7.23 -6.67
CA SER A 16 1.74 7.00 -7.85
C SER A 16 1.25 5.80 -8.66
N GLY A 17 1.05 4.64 -8.04
CA GLY A 17 0.59 3.42 -8.73
C GLY A 17 -0.83 3.52 -9.29
N MET A 18 -1.72 4.27 -8.63
CA MET A 18 -3.10 4.49 -9.10
C MET A 18 -3.18 5.40 -10.34
N THR A 19 -2.25 6.35 -10.48
CA THR A 19 -2.33 7.39 -11.53
C THR A 19 -1.36 7.15 -12.68
N ALA A 20 -0.30 6.36 -12.48
CA ALA A 20 0.72 6.07 -13.46
C ALA A 20 0.72 4.58 -13.85
N ALA A 21 0.04 4.23 -14.94
CA ALA A 21 -0.04 2.85 -15.45
C ALA A 21 1.34 2.18 -15.71
N HIS A 22 2.39 2.99 -15.93
CA HIS A 22 3.76 2.50 -16.12
C HIS A 22 4.51 2.21 -14.80
N ARG A 23 3.86 2.31 -13.63
CA ARG A 23 4.44 2.08 -12.31
C ARG A 23 3.73 0.97 -11.51
N PRO A 24 3.54 -0.24 -12.07
CA PRO A 24 2.88 -1.33 -11.36
C PRO A 24 3.63 -1.74 -10.07
N ARG A 25 4.96 -1.55 -10.05
CA ARG A 25 5.80 -1.86 -8.88
C ARG A 25 5.46 -1.06 -7.63
N ASP A 26 4.86 0.13 -7.76
CA ASP A 26 4.48 0.91 -6.58
C ASP A 26 3.37 0.23 -5.77
N LEU A 27 2.44 -0.47 -6.43
CA LEU A 27 1.38 -1.21 -5.76
C LEU A 27 1.88 -2.52 -5.16
N ASP A 28 2.82 -3.21 -5.83
CA ASP A 28 3.50 -4.39 -5.28
C ASP A 28 4.28 -4.03 -4.00
N ASP A 29 5.02 -2.92 -4.01
CA ASP A 29 5.70 -2.42 -2.82
C ASP A 29 4.74 -2.16 -1.66
N VAL A 30 3.51 -1.70 -1.92
CA VAL A 30 2.48 -1.53 -0.89
C VAL A 30 2.05 -2.89 -0.30
N ILE A 31 1.85 -3.91 -1.13
CA ILE A 31 1.54 -5.27 -0.66
C ILE A 31 2.65 -5.79 0.27
N GLN A 32 3.92 -5.60 -0.13
CA GLN A 32 5.06 -6.03 0.69
C GLN A 32 5.14 -5.27 2.01
N LEU A 33 4.90 -3.95 1.99
CA LEU A 33 4.87 -3.13 3.21
C LEU A 33 3.73 -3.54 4.16
N ILE A 34 2.56 -3.89 3.63
CA ILE A 34 1.44 -4.43 4.42
C ILE A 34 1.86 -5.72 5.13
N ARG A 35 2.48 -6.66 4.41
CA ARG A 35 2.94 -7.95 4.95
C ARG A 35 4.00 -7.77 6.04
N ILE A 36 5.07 -7.02 5.74
CA ILE A 36 6.21 -6.85 6.66
C ILE A 36 5.81 -6.13 7.94
N ASN A 37 4.87 -5.18 7.87
CA ASN A 37 4.41 -4.42 9.03
C ASN A 37 3.15 -5.03 9.68
N ALA A 38 2.66 -6.18 9.18
CA ALA A 38 1.43 -6.84 9.64
C ALA A 38 0.25 -5.86 9.81
N LEU A 39 0.03 -5.01 8.80
CA LEU A 39 -0.98 -3.96 8.87
C LEU A 39 -2.40 -4.55 8.84
N ASP A 40 -3.26 -4.07 9.74
CA ASP A 40 -4.67 -4.39 9.76
C ASP A 40 -5.44 -3.60 8.68
N GLN A 41 -6.54 -4.15 8.16
CA GLN A 41 -7.39 -3.48 7.16
C GLN A 41 -7.85 -2.08 7.63
N SER A 42 -8.11 -1.92 8.93
CA SER A 42 -8.53 -0.65 9.55
C SER A 42 -7.50 0.47 9.43
N TYR A 43 -6.24 0.15 9.13
CA TYR A 43 -5.19 1.14 8.83
C TYR A 43 -5.57 2.07 7.68
N ALA A 44 -6.41 1.61 6.74
CA ALA A 44 -6.94 2.42 5.65
C ALA A 44 -7.58 3.73 6.14
N SER A 45 -8.25 3.71 7.30
CA SER A 45 -8.93 4.88 7.88
C SER A 45 -8.00 6.04 8.21
N GLN A 46 -6.71 5.76 8.38
CA GLN A 46 -5.70 6.77 8.67
C GLN A 46 -5.16 7.43 7.39
N LEU A 47 -5.25 6.75 6.24
CA LEU A 47 -4.74 7.23 4.97
C LEU A 47 -5.63 8.32 4.36
N ASN A 48 -5.08 9.09 3.43
CA ASN A 48 -5.83 10.04 2.63
C ASN A 48 -7.03 9.35 1.95
N PRO A 49 -8.25 9.93 1.98
CA PRO A 49 -9.45 9.35 1.37
C PRO A 49 -9.27 8.88 -0.08
N PHE A 50 -8.43 9.57 -0.86
CA PHE A 50 -8.15 9.22 -2.26
C PHE A 50 -7.56 7.80 -2.43
N VAL A 51 -6.83 7.27 -1.43
CA VAL A 51 -6.10 6.00 -1.57
C VAL A 51 -6.68 4.86 -0.72
N GLN A 52 -7.70 5.11 0.10
CA GLN A 52 -8.20 4.13 1.07
C GLN A 52 -8.77 2.87 0.41
N GLU A 53 -9.60 3.06 -0.62
CA GLU A 53 -10.22 1.94 -1.34
C GLU A 53 -9.16 1.05 -1.99
N LYS A 54 -8.16 1.65 -2.65
CA LYS A 54 -7.05 0.90 -3.23
C LYS A 54 -6.20 0.19 -2.17
N PHE A 55 -5.96 0.82 -1.02
CA PHE A 55 -5.26 0.15 0.07
C PHE A 55 -6.02 -1.10 0.54
N ILE A 56 -7.35 -1.03 0.69
CA ILE A 56 -8.17 -2.18 1.11
C ILE A 56 -8.07 -3.33 0.10
N GLU A 57 -8.11 -3.04 -1.20
CA GLU A 57 -7.91 -4.04 -2.27
C GLU A 57 -6.54 -4.72 -2.16
N LEU A 58 -5.47 -3.92 -2.03
CA LEU A 58 -4.11 -4.46 -1.91
C LEU A 58 -3.90 -5.20 -0.57
N TRP A 59 -4.59 -4.80 0.49
CA TRP A 59 -4.57 -5.51 1.76
C TRP A 59 -5.17 -6.91 1.62
N GLN A 60 -6.28 -7.06 0.88
CA GLN A 60 -6.86 -8.38 0.58
C GLN A 60 -5.87 -9.25 -0.22
N ALA A 61 -5.22 -8.67 -1.24
CA ALA A 61 -4.19 -9.36 -2.01
C ALA A 61 -3.00 -9.79 -1.12
N ALA A 62 -2.61 -8.94 -0.17
CA ALA A 62 -1.53 -9.22 0.76
C ALA A 62 -1.79 -10.42 1.68
N GLN A 63 -3.06 -10.78 1.93
CA GLN A 63 -3.44 -11.91 2.78
C GLN A 63 -3.29 -13.26 2.08
N ILE A 64 -3.21 -13.28 0.76
CA ILE A 64 -2.98 -14.51 0.00
C ILE A 64 -1.48 -14.80 0.04
N SER A 65 -1.09 -15.96 0.58
CA SER A 65 0.30 -16.43 0.48
C SER A 65 0.54 -16.99 -0.92
N GLU A 66 1.48 -16.38 -1.65
CA GLU A 66 2.05 -17.00 -2.84
C GLU A 66 3.15 -17.97 -2.40
N ASP A 67 2.73 -19.11 -1.83
CA ASP A 67 3.58 -20.30 -1.78
C ASP A 67 3.45 -20.96 -3.17
N TYR A 68 4.28 -20.54 -4.12
CA TYR A 68 4.45 -21.21 -5.41
C TYR A 68 5.90 -21.62 -5.63
#